data_AF-A0A8U0SPM2-F1
#
_entry.id   AF-A0A8U0SPM2-F1
#
_cell.length_a   1.000
_cell.length_b   1.000
_cell.length_c   1.000
_cell.angle_alpha   90.00
_cell.angle_beta   90.00
_cell.angle_gamma   90.00
#
_symmetry.space_group_name_H-M   'P 1'
#
loop_
_entity.id
_entity.type
_entity.pdbx_description
1 polymer ?
#
loop_
_entity_poly.entity_id
_entity_poly.type
_entity_poly.pdbx_seq_one_letter_code
_entity_poly.pdbx_strand_id
1 'polypeptide(L)'
;MCFLRRPGAPASWIWWRMLRQVLRRGLQSFCHRLGLCVSRHPVFFLTVPAVLTITFGLSALNRFQPEGDLERLVAPSHSLAKIERSLASSLFPLDQSKSQLYSDLHTPGRYGRVILLSPPGDNILLQAEGILQTHRAVLEMKDGRSSFIGHQLGGVVEVPNSKDQRVKSARAIQITYYLQTYGSATQDLIGEKWENEFCKLMRKLQEEHQDLQLYSLASFSLWRDFHKTSILARSKVLVSLVLILTTATLSSSMKDCLRSKPFLGLLGVLTVCISIITAAGIFFITDGKYNSTLLGIPFFAMGNYPSLW
;
A
#
# COMPACT_ATOMS: atom_id res chain seq x y z
N MET A 1 -31.28 -39.51 29.89
CA MET A 1 -30.81 -40.84 29.45
C MET A 1 -31.66 -41.27 28.28
N CYS A 2 -31.09 -41.41 27.08
CA CYS A 2 -31.65 -42.18 25.96
C CYS A 2 -30.46 -42.67 25.12
N PHE A 3 -29.94 -43.85 25.47
CA PHE A 3 -28.91 -44.56 24.70
C PHE A 3 -29.59 -45.24 23.51
N LEU A 4 -29.73 -44.53 22.39
CA LEU A 4 -29.97 -45.17 21.09
C LEU A 4 -28.65 -45.82 20.64
N ARG A 5 -28.49 -47.08 21.05
CA ARG A 5 -27.40 -47.98 20.66
C ARG A 5 -27.59 -48.33 19.18
N ARG A 6 -26.93 -47.62 18.27
CA ARG A 6 -26.70 -48.13 16.91
C ARG A 6 -25.74 -49.32 17.02
N PRO A 7 -26.14 -50.55 16.65
CA PRO A 7 -25.23 -51.69 16.66
C PRO A 7 -24.22 -51.51 15.50
N GLY A 8 -22.92 -51.49 15.82
CA GLY A 8 -21.83 -51.46 14.82
C GLY A 8 -20.93 -50.23 14.78
N ALA A 9 -21.02 -49.27 15.72
CA ALA A 9 -20.10 -48.13 15.74
C ALA A 9 -18.69 -48.52 16.24
N PRO A 10 -17.60 -48.13 15.56
CA PRO A 10 -16.23 -48.46 15.98
C PRO A 10 -15.91 -47.80 17.34
N ALA A 11 -15.08 -48.44 18.15
CA ALA A 11 -14.72 -47.98 19.49
C ALA A 11 -14.19 -46.52 19.51
N SER A 12 -13.51 -46.10 18.43
CA SER A 12 -13.04 -44.72 18.22
C SER A 12 -14.17 -43.69 18.16
N TRP A 13 -15.33 -44.05 17.61
CA TRP A 13 -16.50 -43.16 17.49
C TRP A 13 -17.19 -42.94 18.83
N ILE A 14 -17.22 -43.98 19.67
CA ILE A 14 -17.77 -43.91 21.02
C ILE A 14 -16.86 -43.06 21.91
N TRP A 15 -15.54 -43.27 21.83
CA TRP A 15 -14.54 -42.45 22.53
C TRP A 15 -14.61 -40.97 22.13
N TRP A 16 -14.72 -40.68 20.83
CA TRP A 16 -14.87 -39.31 20.35
C TRP A 16 -16.16 -38.63 20.86
N ARG A 17 -17.27 -39.39 20.95
CA ARG A 17 -18.52 -38.89 21.53
C ARG A 17 -18.41 -38.61 23.03
N MET A 18 -17.76 -39.49 23.78
CA MET A 18 -17.54 -39.29 25.22
C MET A 18 -16.60 -38.11 25.47
N LEU A 19 -15.51 -37.99 24.72
CA LEU A 19 -14.59 -36.84 24.77
C LEU A 19 -15.33 -35.53 24.47
N ARG A 20 -16.14 -35.49 23.39
CA ARG A 20 -16.93 -34.30 23.04
C ARG A 20 -17.93 -33.93 24.15
N GLN A 21 -18.55 -34.91 24.80
CA GLN A 21 -19.50 -34.66 25.89
C GLN A 21 -18.80 -34.14 27.15
N VAL A 22 -17.64 -34.70 27.51
CA VAL A 22 -16.83 -34.22 28.63
C VAL A 22 -16.32 -32.80 28.34
N LEU A 23 -15.81 -32.56 27.13
CA LEU A 23 -15.35 -31.23 26.70
C LEU A 23 -16.49 -30.20 26.73
N ARG A 24 -17.68 -30.55 26.21
CA ARG A 24 -18.86 -29.67 26.23
C ARG A 24 -19.30 -29.35 27.66
N ARG A 25 -19.35 -30.34 28.55
CA ARG A 25 -19.72 -30.12 29.96
C ARG A 25 -18.68 -29.28 30.70
N GLY A 26 -17.39 -29.54 30.45
CA GLY A 26 -16.29 -28.74 30.98
C GLY A 26 -16.38 -27.28 30.52
N LEU A 27 -16.54 -27.06 29.21
CA LEU A 27 -16.67 -25.73 28.62
C LEU A 27 -17.92 -24.99 29.14
N GLN A 28 -19.05 -25.69 29.25
CA GLN A 28 -20.29 -25.11 29.78
C GLN A 28 -20.13 -24.69 31.24
N SER A 29 -19.53 -25.54 32.08
CA SER A 29 -19.26 -25.22 33.48
C SER A 29 -18.30 -24.04 33.61
N PHE A 30 -17.25 -24.01 32.78
CA PHE A 30 -16.29 -22.91 32.73
C PHE A 30 -16.93 -21.58 32.31
N CYS A 31 -17.66 -21.56 31.18
CA CYS A 31 -18.38 -20.37 30.71
C CYS A 31 -19.44 -19.89 31.72
N HIS A 32 -20.12 -20.81 32.40
CA HIS A 32 -21.09 -20.46 33.43
C HIS A 32 -20.42 -19.80 34.65
N ARG A 33 -19.29 -20.35 35.12
CA ARG A 33 -18.49 -19.75 36.22
C ARG A 33 -17.92 -18.38 35.83
N LEU A 34 -17.41 -18.26 34.60
CA LEU A 34 -16.95 -16.97 34.06
C LEU A 34 -18.09 -15.95 34.01
N GLY A 35 -19.26 -16.33 33.49
CA GLY A 35 -20.44 -15.46 33.45
C GLY A 35 -20.87 -14.99 34.83
N LEU A 36 -20.89 -15.89 35.82
CA LEU A 36 -21.17 -15.56 37.22
C LEU A 36 -20.14 -14.58 37.81
N CYS A 37 -18.86 -14.75 37.50
CA CYS A 37 -17.79 -13.84 37.93
C CYS A 37 -17.96 -12.45 37.31
N VAL A 38 -18.22 -12.36 36.00
CA VAL A 38 -18.44 -11.10 35.29
C VAL A 38 -19.69 -10.38 35.82
N SER A 39 -20.78 -11.11 36.08
CA SER A 39 -22.00 -10.52 36.65
C SER A 39 -21.82 -10.03 38.09
N ARG A 40 -20.90 -10.62 38.86
CA ARG A 40 -20.63 -10.24 40.25
C ARG A 40 -19.71 -9.02 40.35
N HIS A 41 -18.89 -8.75 39.33
CA HIS A 41 -17.97 -7.61 39.28
C HIS A 41 -18.06 -6.82 37.94
N PRO A 42 -19.24 -6.28 37.58
CA PRO A 42 -19.46 -5.68 36.26
C PRO A 42 -18.58 -4.45 36.00
N VAL A 43 -18.34 -3.62 37.02
CA VAL A 43 -17.53 -2.40 36.87
C VAL A 43 -16.09 -2.73 36.50
N PHE A 44 -15.47 -3.70 37.18
CA PHE A 44 -14.08 -4.09 36.93
C PHE A 44 -13.86 -4.62 35.51
N PHE A 45 -14.77 -5.49 35.03
CA PHE A 45 -14.70 -6.05 33.69
C PHE A 45 -15.04 -5.04 32.58
N LEU A 46 -15.64 -3.89 32.92
CA LEU A 46 -15.88 -2.81 31.97
C LEU A 46 -14.72 -1.81 31.95
N THR A 47 -14.19 -1.43 33.13
CA THR A 47 -13.13 -0.41 33.24
C THR A 47 -11.76 -0.93 32.78
N VAL A 48 -11.38 -2.15 33.13
CA VAL A 48 -10.05 -2.67 32.80
C VAL A 48 -9.82 -2.77 31.28
N PRO A 49 -10.72 -3.39 30.49
CA PRO A 49 -10.58 -3.39 29.03
C PRO A 49 -10.67 -1.98 28.43
N ALA A 50 -11.48 -1.09 28.98
CA ALA A 50 -11.58 0.28 28.50
C ALA A 50 -10.27 1.08 28.70
N VAL A 51 -9.61 0.94 29.85
CA VAL A 51 -8.31 1.58 30.08
C VAL A 51 -7.24 0.97 29.16
N LEU A 52 -7.23 -0.36 28.97
CA LEU A 52 -6.32 -1.01 28.03
C LEU A 52 -6.53 -0.53 26.60
N THR A 53 -7.78 -0.46 26.12
CA THR A 53 -8.06 -0.01 24.75
C THR A 53 -7.71 1.47 24.55
N ILE A 54 -7.91 2.32 25.56
CA ILE A 54 -7.49 3.73 25.53
C ILE A 54 -5.96 3.85 25.50
N THR A 55 -5.24 3.12 26.36
CA THR A 55 -3.76 3.17 26.39
C THR A 55 -3.14 2.69 25.08
N PHE A 56 -3.58 1.54 24.56
CA PHE A 56 -3.13 1.05 23.25
C PHE A 56 -3.60 1.93 22.10
N GLY A 57 -4.80 2.51 22.17
CA GLY A 57 -5.32 3.44 21.16
C GLY A 57 -4.50 4.75 21.11
N LEU A 58 -4.15 5.33 22.26
CA LEU A 58 -3.25 6.47 22.34
C LEU A 58 -1.84 6.12 21.83
N SER A 59 -1.35 4.93 22.15
CA SER A 59 -0.09 4.43 21.61
C SER A 59 -0.13 4.30 20.08
N ALA A 60 -1.26 3.86 19.52
CA ALA A 60 -1.44 3.76 18.07
C ALA A 60 -1.32 5.12 17.38
N LEU A 61 -1.86 6.18 18.00
CA LEU A 61 -1.79 7.55 17.47
C LEU A 61 -0.37 8.13 17.60
N ASN A 62 0.29 7.92 18.74
CA ASN A 62 1.61 8.49 19.02
C ASN A 62 2.75 7.79 18.26
N ARG A 63 2.63 6.50 17.99
CA ARG A 63 3.64 5.68 17.30
C ARG A 63 3.30 5.42 15.83
N PHE A 64 2.31 6.11 15.28
CA PHE A 64 1.93 5.96 13.88
C PHE A 64 3.09 6.38 12.96
N GLN A 65 3.72 5.38 12.31
CA GLN A 65 4.80 5.57 11.35
C GLN A 65 4.37 4.98 10.01
N PRO A 66 4.07 5.81 9.00
CA PRO A 66 3.77 5.33 7.65
C PRO A 66 5.04 4.80 6.98
N GLU A 67 4.95 3.63 6.34
CA GLU A 67 6.05 3.14 5.50
C GLU A 67 6.10 3.95 4.19
N GLY A 68 7.20 4.68 4.00
CA GLY A 68 7.45 5.46 2.79
C GLY A 68 8.11 4.66 1.66
N ASP A 69 8.80 3.56 1.97
CA ASP A 69 9.62 2.86 0.97
C ASP A 69 8.81 1.82 0.22
N LEU A 70 8.46 2.12 -1.03
CA LEU A 70 7.71 1.20 -1.88
C LEU A 70 8.45 -0.13 -2.11
N GLU A 71 9.77 -0.11 -2.24
CA GLU A 71 10.57 -1.34 -2.43
C GLU A 71 10.41 -2.29 -1.24
N ARG A 72 10.26 -1.76 -0.02
CA ARG A 72 10.04 -2.57 1.19
C ARG A 72 8.63 -3.16 1.24
N LEU A 73 7.66 -2.50 0.61
CA LEU A 73 6.27 -2.97 0.53
C LEU A 73 6.08 -4.09 -0.49
N VAL A 74 6.87 -4.11 -1.56
CA VAL A 74 6.69 -5.02 -2.71
C VAL A 74 7.74 -6.13 -2.76
N ALA A 75 8.95 -5.88 -2.26
CA ALA A 75 10.04 -6.84 -2.29
C ALA A 75 10.38 -7.36 -0.88
N PRO A 76 10.69 -8.67 -0.74
CA PRO A 76 11.07 -9.26 0.54
C PRO A 76 12.29 -8.58 1.16
N SER A 77 12.35 -8.49 2.49
CA SER A 77 13.45 -7.83 3.22
C SER A 77 14.79 -8.52 3.02
N HIS A 78 14.79 -9.84 2.96
CA HIS A 78 15.96 -10.68 2.75
C HIS A 78 15.79 -11.47 1.46
N SER A 79 16.50 -11.06 0.41
CA SER A 79 16.58 -11.77 -0.86
C SER A 79 18.01 -11.85 -1.34
N LEU A 80 18.32 -12.86 -2.16
CA LEU A 80 19.63 -13.00 -2.80
C LEU A 80 20.01 -11.69 -3.52
N ALA A 81 19.08 -11.11 -4.27
CA ALA A 81 19.29 -9.83 -4.96
C ALA A 81 19.65 -8.67 -4.01
N LYS A 82 19.07 -8.60 -2.81
CA LYS A 82 19.42 -7.57 -1.81
C LYS A 82 20.80 -7.81 -1.19
N ILE A 83 21.18 -9.08 -1.01
CA ILE A 83 22.52 -9.46 -0.53
C ILE A 83 23.58 -9.17 -1.59
N GLU A 84 23.31 -9.51 -2.86
CA GLU A 84 24.21 -9.18 -3.98
C GLU A 84 24.35 -7.68 -4.15
N ARG A 85 23.26 -6.91 -3.99
CA ARG A 85 23.30 -5.46 -4.02
C ARG A 85 24.12 -4.89 -2.86
N SER A 86 23.97 -5.40 -1.64
CA SER A 86 24.76 -4.92 -0.49
C SER A 86 26.24 -5.27 -0.65
N LEU A 87 26.54 -6.47 -1.16
CA LEU A 87 27.89 -6.91 -1.49
C LEU A 87 28.50 -6.03 -2.59
N ALA A 88 27.79 -5.79 -3.68
CA ALA A 88 28.24 -4.89 -4.75
C ALA A 88 28.47 -3.46 -4.22
N SER A 89 27.58 -2.95 -3.36
CA SER A 89 27.74 -1.63 -2.73
C SER A 89 28.95 -1.56 -1.79
N SER A 90 29.32 -2.69 -1.17
CA SER A 90 30.50 -2.77 -0.30
C SER A 90 31.81 -2.91 -1.09
N LEU A 91 31.79 -3.64 -2.21
CA LEU A 91 32.96 -3.83 -3.07
C LEU A 91 33.25 -2.61 -3.95
N PHE A 92 32.20 -1.90 -4.37
CA PHE A 92 32.28 -0.71 -5.20
C PHE A 92 31.57 0.46 -4.50
N PRO A 93 32.19 1.04 -3.45
CA PRO A 93 31.60 2.18 -2.75
C PRO A 93 31.49 3.37 -3.70
N LEU A 94 30.26 3.82 -3.95
CA LEU A 94 30.00 4.98 -4.79
C LEU A 94 30.14 6.26 -3.96
N ASP A 95 31.19 7.04 -4.22
CA ASP A 95 31.32 8.43 -3.77
C ASP A 95 30.31 9.28 -4.56
N GLN A 96 29.04 9.26 -4.13
CA GLN A 96 27.94 10.00 -4.78
C GLN A 96 28.22 11.50 -4.91
N SER A 97 29.14 12.03 -4.07
CA SER A 97 29.66 13.40 -4.09
C SER A 97 30.50 13.76 -5.32
N LYS A 98 31.19 12.78 -5.92
CA LYS A 98 32.17 13.00 -7.01
C LYS A 98 31.73 12.43 -8.36
N SER A 99 30.80 11.48 -8.38
CA SER A 99 30.29 10.89 -9.62
C SER A 99 29.44 11.91 -10.39
N GLN A 100 30.01 12.53 -11.42
CA GLN A 100 29.28 13.46 -12.32
C GLN A 100 28.51 12.71 -13.42
N LEU A 101 28.87 11.46 -13.72
CA LEU A 101 28.34 10.69 -14.83
C LEU A 101 27.42 9.57 -14.35
N TYR A 102 26.28 9.41 -15.05
CA TYR A 102 25.31 8.36 -14.78
C TYR A 102 25.87 6.94 -14.96
N SER A 103 26.84 6.77 -15.87
CA SER A 103 27.53 5.49 -16.09
C SER A 103 28.16 4.91 -14.82
N ASP A 104 28.45 5.77 -13.86
CA ASP A 104 29.17 5.42 -12.64
C ASP A 104 28.19 5.02 -11.52
N LEU A 105 26.88 5.22 -11.70
CA LEU A 105 25.85 4.88 -10.74
C LEU A 105 25.33 3.44 -10.99
N HIS A 106 25.62 2.53 -10.05
CA HIS A 106 25.07 1.16 -10.09
C HIS A 106 23.54 1.12 -10.03
N THR A 107 22.91 2.10 -9.38
CA THR A 107 21.46 2.25 -9.35
C THR A 107 21.04 3.65 -9.72
N PRO A 108 20.06 3.79 -10.63
CA PRO A 108 19.49 5.09 -10.93
C PRO A 108 18.86 5.61 -9.64
N GLY A 109 19.38 6.71 -9.11
CA GLY A 109 18.80 7.38 -7.95
C GLY A 109 17.44 7.97 -8.31
N ARG A 110 17.20 9.23 -7.93
CA ARG A 110 16.00 9.92 -8.41
C ARG A 110 16.12 10.23 -9.89
N TYR A 111 15.02 10.16 -10.63
CA TYR A 111 15.00 10.53 -12.04
C TYR A 111 13.60 10.95 -12.50
N GLY A 112 13.57 11.84 -13.49
CA GLY A 112 12.42 12.11 -14.33
C GLY A 112 12.58 11.40 -15.66
N ARG A 113 11.59 10.66 -16.10
CA ARG A 113 11.56 9.98 -17.40
C ARG A 113 10.38 10.46 -18.21
N VAL A 114 10.61 10.72 -19.49
CA VAL A 114 9.58 11.08 -20.45
C VAL A 114 9.65 10.11 -21.61
N ILE A 115 8.50 9.65 -22.08
CA ILE A 115 8.36 8.87 -23.29
C ILE A 115 7.56 9.74 -24.26
N LEU A 116 8.19 10.07 -25.39
CA LEU A 116 7.55 10.74 -26.51
C LEU A 116 7.17 9.67 -27.53
N LEU A 117 5.92 9.64 -27.95
CA LEU A 117 5.36 8.71 -28.92
C LEU A 117 4.79 9.50 -30.09
N SER A 118 5.16 9.08 -31.31
CA SER A 118 4.51 9.56 -32.52
C SER A 118 3.15 8.88 -32.72
N PRO A 119 2.19 9.55 -33.40
CA PRO A 119 0.96 8.92 -33.84
C PRO A 119 1.21 7.64 -34.64
N PRO A 120 0.27 6.68 -34.65
CA PRO A 120 0.46 5.41 -35.36
C PRO A 120 0.68 5.66 -36.86
N GLY A 121 1.85 5.25 -37.37
CA GLY A 121 2.25 5.42 -38.77
C GLY A 121 3.23 6.58 -39.02
N ASP A 122 3.51 7.41 -38.01
CA ASP A 122 4.44 8.53 -38.12
C ASP A 122 5.80 8.23 -37.46
N ASN A 123 6.84 8.97 -37.85
CA ASN A 123 8.23 8.76 -37.44
C ASN A 123 8.69 9.85 -36.47
N ILE A 124 9.03 9.45 -35.24
CA ILE A 124 9.46 10.37 -34.19
C ILE A 124 10.76 11.11 -34.55
N LEU A 125 11.60 10.51 -35.41
CA LEU A 125 12.86 11.09 -35.88
C LEU A 125 12.65 12.34 -36.76
N LEU A 126 11.48 12.50 -37.39
CA LEU A 126 11.14 13.67 -38.19
C LEU A 126 10.70 14.85 -37.32
N GLN A 127 10.26 14.58 -36.09
CA GLN A 127 9.76 15.58 -35.14
C GLN A 127 10.86 16.02 -34.14
N ALA A 128 12.11 16.13 -34.62
CA ALA A 128 13.28 16.47 -33.80
C ALA A 128 13.13 17.81 -33.06
N GLU A 129 12.44 18.79 -33.67
CA GLU A 129 12.23 20.11 -33.09
C GLU A 129 11.38 20.05 -31.80
N GLY A 130 10.28 19.28 -31.80
CA GLY A 130 9.45 19.11 -30.59
C GLY A 130 10.19 18.39 -29.46
N ILE A 131 11.06 17.44 -29.81
CA ILE A 131 11.93 16.75 -28.86
C ILE A 131 12.95 17.73 -28.26
N LEU A 132 13.60 18.54 -29.09
CA LEU A 132 14.58 19.55 -28.69
C LEU A 132 13.94 20.63 -27.81
N GLN A 133 12.74 21.08 -28.14
CA GLN A 133 12.00 22.05 -27.34
C GLN A 133 11.63 21.48 -25.97
N THR A 134 11.11 20.24 -25.93
CA THR A 134 10.82 19.55 -24.67
C THR A 134 12.09 19.39 -23.83
N HIS A 135 13.21 19.05 -24.46
CA HIS A 135 14.50 18.90 -23.78
C HIS A 135 15.02 20.24 -23.24
N ARG A 136 14.97 21.32 -24.04
CA ARG A 136 15.36 22.67 -23.61
C ARG A 136 14.50 23.14 -22.43
N ALA A 137 13.19 22.95 -22.49
CA ALA A 137 12.29 23.32 -21.42
C ALA A 137 12.62 22.62 -20.09
N VAL A 138 13.12 21.38 -20.12
CA VAL A 138 13.59 20.66 -18.92
C VAL A 138 14.94 21.21 -18.44
N LEU A 139 15.86 21.53 -19.35
CA LEU A 139 17.17 22.11 -18.99
C LEU A 139 17.04 23.54 -18.42
N GLU A 140 16.06 24.30 -18.88
CA GLU A 140 15.77 25.67 -18.39
C GLU A 140 15.10 25.68 -17.01
N MET A 141 14.68 24.52 -16.47
CA MET A 141 14.25 24.42 -15.08
C MET A 141 15.43 24.74 -14.15
N LYS A 142 15.38 25.95 -13.58
CA LYS A 142 16.26 26.70 -12.64
C LYS A 142 17.50 26.12 -11.92
N ASP A 143 17.95 24.88 -12.10
CA ASP A 143 19.02 24.29 -11.28
C ASP A 143 20.30 23.86 -12.01
N GLY A 144 20.50 24.25 -13.28
CA GLY A 144 21.86 24.28 -13.90
C GLY A 144 22.61 22.95 -14.01
N ARG A 145 21.93 21.80 -13.86
CA ARG A 145 22.55 20.47 -14.00
C ARG A 145 22.33 19.94 -15.42
N SER A 146 23.40 19.48 -16.07
CA SER A 146 23.36 18.83 -17.38
C SER A 146 23.15 17.32 -17.23
N SER A 147 22.29 16.73 -18.07
CA SER A 147 21.99 15.29 -18.07
C SER A 147 22.37 14.69 -19.42
N PHE A 148 23.04 13.53 -19.39
CA PHE A 148 23.45 12.76 -20.57
C PHE A 148 22.29 11.93 -21.12
N ILE A 149 22.16 11.86 -22.46
CA ILE A 149 21.13 11.09 -23.17
C ILE A 149 21.84 10.10 -24.10
N GLY A 150 21.65 8.81 -23.86
CA GLY A 150 22.09 7.76 -24.75
C GLY A 150 21.31 6.48 -24.49
N HIS A 151 20.85 5.82 -25.56
CA HIS A 151 20.08 4.55 -25.62
C HIS A 151 18.58 4.59 -25.33
N GLN A 152 17.76 5.24 -26.18
CA GLN A 152 16.34 5.38 -25.89
C GLN A 152 15.38 5.43 -27.12
N LEU A 153 15.68 4.74 -28.22
CA LEU A 153 14.71 4.60 -29.32
C LEU A 153 13.88 3.31 -29.15
N GLY A 154 12.56 3.41 -29.34
CA GLY A 154 11.62 2.31 -29.25
C GLY A 154 10.79 2.16 -30.53
N GLY A 155 10.40 0.92 -30.86
CA GLY A 155 9.65 0.63 -32.09
C GLY A 155 10.47 0.96 -33.34
N VAL A 156 11.72 0.51 -33.36
CA VAL A 156 12.70 0.79 -34.40
C VAL A 156 12.44 -0.08 -35.63
N VAL A 157 12.41 0.54 -36.80
CA VAL A 157 12.46 -0.15 -38.10
C VAL A 157 13.86 0.07 -38.67
N GLU A 158 14.58 -1.01 -38.95
CA GLU A 158 15.93 -0.97 -39.53
C GLU A 158 15.87 -0.91 -41.07
N VAL A 159 16.95 -0.43 -41.69
CA VAL A 159 17.07 -0.44 -43.16
C VAL A 159 17.38 -1.87 -43.64
N PRO A 160 16.49 -2.53 -44.42
CA PRO A 160 16.77 -3.86 -44.94
C PRO A 160 18.00 -3.82 -45.87
N ASN A 161 18.89 -4.82 -45.75
CA ASN A 161 20.11 -5.02 -46.53
C ASN A 161 21.28 -4.02 -46.32
N SER A 162 21.41 -3.42 -45.13
CA SER A 162 22.62 -2.67 -44.77
C SER A 162 23.59 -3.52 -43.93
N LYS A 163 24.90 -3.42 -44.19
CA LYS A 163 25.94 -4.12 -43.39
C LYS A 163 26.09 -3.55 -41.98
N ASP A 164 25.70 -2.30 -41.79
CA ASP A 164 25.67 -1.61 -40.50
C ASP A 164 24.21 -1.51 -40.04
N GLN A 165 23.93 -1.79 -38.76
CA GLN A 165 22.59 -1.58 -38.17
C GLN A 165 22.25 -0.08 -38.17
N ARG A 166 21.61 0.39 -39.24
CA ARG A 166 21.12 1.76 -39.39
C ARG A 166 19.62 1.80 -39.17
N VAL A 167 19.20 2.65 -38.24
CA VAL A 167 17.79 2.89 -37.95
C VAL A 167 17.16 3.69 -39.09
N LYS A 168 16.08 3.17 -39.68
CA LYS A 168 15.27 3.84 -40.72
C LYS A 168 14.17 4.70 -40.11
N SER A 169 13.47 4.18 -39.10
CA SER A 169 12.48 4.93 -38.34
C SER A 169 12.36 4.42 -36.91
N ALA A 170 11.77 5.24 -36.05
CA ALA A 170 11.42 4.88 -34.69
C ALA A 170 10.06 5.48 -34.34
N ARG A 171 9.32 4.80 -33.46
CA ARG A 171 7.99 5.24 -33.02
C ARG A 171 8.02 6.00 -31.69
N ALA A 172 8.99 5.68 -30.83
CA ALA A 172 9.08 6.29 -29.51
C ALA A 172 10.51 6.72 -29.20
N ILE A 173 10.64 7.83 -28.49
CA ILE A 173 11.85 8.18 -27.75
C ILE A 173 11.55 8.08 -26.27
N GLN A 174 12.46 7.50 -25.51
CA GLN A 174 12.53 7.73 -24.08
C GLN A 174 13.58 8.83 -23.83
N ILE A 175 13.36 9.71 -22.86
CA ILE A 175 14.37 10.61 -22.35
C ILE A 175 14.35 10.48 -20.83
N THR A 176 15.51 10.25 -20.23
CA THR A 176 15.62 10.05 -18.79
C THR A 176 16.61 11.05 -18.22
N TYR A 177 16.14 11.85 -17.28
CA TYR A 177 16.85 12.89 -16.55
C TYR A 177 17.19 12.37 -15.16
N TYR A 178 18.47 12.08 -14.93
CA TYR A 178 18.91 11.59 -13.62
C TYR A 178 19.19 12.76 -12.68
N LEU A 179 18.68 12.66 -11.46
CA LEU A 179 18.93 13.63 -10.40
C LEU A 179 20.00 13.08 -9.46
N GLN A 180 21.03 13.89 -9.26
CA GLN A 180 22.06 13.57 -8.28
C GLN A 180 21.51 13.77 -6.86
N THR A 181 21.46 12.69 -6.10
CA THR A 181 21.01 12.65 -4.71
C THR A 181 22.19 12.28 -3.80
N TYR A 182 22.49 13.12 -2.81
CA TYR A 182 23.60 12.92 -1.87
C TYR A 182 23.16 12.34 -0.51
N GLY A 183 21.95 11.75 -0.44
CA GLY A 183 21.42 11.12 0.78
C GLY A 183 21.04 12.07 1.92
N SER A 184 20.99 13.38 1.70
CA SER A 184 20.52 14.36 2.70
C SER A 184 19.01 14.60 2.58
N ALA A 185 18.31 14.62 3.72
CA ALA A 185 16.85 14.82 3.78
C ALA A 185 16.37 16.13 3.11
N THR A 186 17.20 17.19 3.11
CA THR A 186 16.87 18.45 2.44
C THR A 186 16.94 18.34 0.92
N GLN A 187 17.92 17.58 0.41
CA GLN A 187 18.06 17.31 -1.03
C GLN A 187 16.97 16.37 -1.53
N ASP A 188 16.54 15.42 -0.70
CA ASP A 188 15.39 14.58 -1.00
C ASP A 188 14.10 15.40 -1.17
N LEU A 189 13.90 16.42 -0.33
CA LEU A 189 12.76 17.33 -0.48
C LEU A 189 12.86 18.18 -1.76
N ILE A 190 14.07 18.61 -2.13
CA ILE A 190 14.30 19.38 -3.37
C ILE A 190 14.07 18.50 -4.59
N GLY A 191 14.58 17.27 -4.61
CA GLY A 191 14.34 16.30 -5.67
C GLY A 191 12.85 16.00 -5.83
N GLU A 192 12.11 15.88 -4.73
CA GLU A 192 10.66 15.72 -4.76
C GLU A 192 9.95 16.93 -5.39
N LYS A 193 10.35 18.15 -5.03
CA LYS A 193 9.81 19.38 -5.63
C LYS A 193 10.11 19.44 -7.14
N TRP A 194 11.33 19.11 -7.54
CA TRP A 194 11.72 19.07 -8.95
C TRP A 194 10.87 18.06 -9.73
N GLU A 195 10.72 16.84 -9.23
CA GLU A 195 9.88 15.81 -9.87
C GLU A 195 8.41 16.25 -10.00
N ASN A 196 7.89 16.96 -9.00
CA ASN A 196 6.55 17.51 -9.04
C ASN A 196 6.38 18.59 -10.11
N GLU A 197 7.32 19.53 -10.21
CA GLU A 197 7.31 20.55 -11.26
C GLU A 197 7.53 19.94 -12.65
N PHE A 198 8.41 18.94 -12.77
CA PHE A 198 8.64 18.21 -14.00
C PHE A 198 7.35 17.58 -14.53
N CYS A 199 6.59 16.87 -13.67
CA CYS A 199 5.29 16.32 -14.05
C CYS A 199 4.24 17.39 -14.42
N LYS A 200 4.33 18.61 -13.87
CA LYS A 200 3.43 19.71 -14.26
C LYS A 200 3.82 20.27 -15.63
N LEU A 201 5.11 20.49 -15.86
CA LEU A 201 5.64 20.99 -17.12
C LEU A 201 5.33 20.01 -18.27
N MET A 202 5.53 18.71 -18.06
CA MET A 202 5.20 17.69 -19.06
C MET A 202 3.70 17.65 -19.40
N ARG A 203 2.82 17.84 -18.41
CA ARG A 203 1.37 17.93 -18.67
C ARG A 203 1.01 19.19 -19.47
N LYS A 204 1.65 20.32 -19.17
CA LYS A 204 1.44 21.56 -19.94
C LYS A 204 1.91 21.39 -21.39
N LEU A 205 3.09 20.81 -21.61
CA LEU A 205 3.61 20.53 -22.95
C LEU A 205 2.73 19.55 -23.72
N GLN A 206 2.12 18.57 -23.05
CA GLN A 206 1.14 17.68 -23.67
C GLN A 206 -0.10 18.40 -24.18
N GLU A 207 -0.57 19.42 -23.45
CA GLU A 207 -1.73 20.23 -23.83
C GLU A 207 -1.40 21.17 -25.00
N GLU A 208 -0.15 21.66 -25.05
CA GLU A 208 0.34 22.59 -26.07
C GLU A 208 0.69 21.89 -27.39
N HIS A 209 1.21 20.66 -27.34
CA HIS A 209 1.58 19.86 -28.51
C HIS A 209 0.67 18.63 -28.67
N GLN A 210 -0.44 18.78 -29.40
CA GLN A 210 -1.35 17.65 -29.68
C GLN A 210 -0.77 16.60 -30.65
N ASP A 211 0.26 16.94 -31.42
CA ASP A 211 0.86 16.06 -32.41
C ASP A 211 1.72 14.95 -31.79
N LEU A 212 2.09 15.10 -30.51
CA LEU A 212 2.96 14.21 -29.76
C LEU A 212 2.24 13.64 -28.53
N GLN A 213 2.33 12.32 -28.34
CA GLN A 213 1.88 11.68 -27.11
C GLN A 213 3.04 11.60 -26.12
N LEU A 214 2.95 12.37 -25.05
CA LEU A 214 3.93 12.54 -23.99
C LEU A 214 3.47 11.84 -22.71
N TYR A 215 4.27 10.90 -22.26
CA TYR A 215 4.07 10.22 -20.98
C TYR A 215 5.22 10.56 -20.04
N SER A 216 4.89 11.18 -18.92
CA SER A 216 5.88 11.48 -17.86
C SER A 216 5.82 10.42 -16.75
N LEU A 217 6.98 10.01 -16.29
CA LEU A 217 7.21 9.14 -15.16
C LEU A 217 8.25 9.79 -14.26
N ALA A 218 8.10 9.71 -12.95
CA ALA A 218 9.14 10.14 -12.02
C ALA A 218 9.36 9.04 -10.97
N SER A 219 10.53 8.99 -10.35
CA SER A 219 10.81 8.04 -9.26
C SER A 219 9.73 8.06 -8.18
N PHE A 220 9.28 9.24 -7.78
CA PHE A 220 8.27 9.43 -6.75
C PHE A 220 6.82 9.37 -7.28
N SER A 221 6.60 9.38 -8.60
CA SER A 221 5.23 9.40 -9.13
C SER A 221 4.45 8.14 -8.73
N LEU A 222 5.11 6.98 -8.72
CA LEU A 222 4.51 5.71 -8.30
C LEU A 222 4.11 5.74 -6.81
N TRP A 223 5.00 6.24 -5.94
CA TRP A 223 4.69 6.41 -4.52
C TRP A 223 3.53 7.39 -4.31
N ARG A 224 3.54 8.52 -5.01
CA ARG A 224 2.50 9.54 -4.95
C ARG A 224 1.14 8.99 -5.40
N ASP A 225 1.10 8.20 -6.46
CA ASP A 225 -0.14 7.61 -6.96
C ASP A 225 -0.68 6.54 -5.99
N PHE A 226 0.21 5.79 -5.34
CA PHE A 226 -0.17 4.89 -4.24
C PHE A 226 -0.71 5.65 -3.01
N HIS A 227 -0.13 6.79 -2.65
CA HIS A 227 -0.63 7.59 -1.54
C HIS A 227 -1.98 8.25 -1.86
N LYS A 228 -2.15 8.74 -3.10
CA LYS A 228 -3.43 9.29 -3.58
C LYS A 228 -4.56 8.27 -3.53
N THR A 229 -4.32 7.02 -3.94
CA THR A 229 -5.35 5.97 -3.85
C THR A 229 -5.75 5.69 -2.40
N SER A 230 -4.79 5.72 -1.46
CA SER A 230 -5.07 5.60 -0.02
C SER A 230 -5.97 6.73 0.50
N ILE A 231 -5.71 7.99 0.09
CA ILE A 231 -6.53 9.15 0.51
C ILE A 231 -7.94 9.03 -0.07
N LEU A 232 -8.06 8.67 -1.35
CA LEU A 232 -9.35 8.48 -2.02
C LEU A 232 -10.17 7.35 -1.37
N ALA A 233 -9.52 6.30 -0.88
CA ALA A 233 -10.19 5.20 -0.19
C ALA A 233 -10.79 5.63 1.16
N ARG A 234 -10.20 6.62 1.85
CA ARG A 234 -10.66 7.08 3.18
C ARG A 234 -12.16 7.45 3.20
N SER A 235 -12.65 8.14 2.17
CA SER A 235 -14.06 8.51 2.07
C SER A 235 -14.96 7.28 1.96
N LYS A 236 -14.58 6.32 1.11
CA LYS A 236 -15.32 5.06 0.93
C LYS A 236 -15.39 4.25 2.22
N VAL A 237 -14.29 4.21 2.98
CA VAL A 237 -14.23 3.54 4.30
C VAL A 237 -15.25 4.12 5.28
N LEU A 238 -15.33 5.45 5.35
CA LEU A 238 -16.30 6.12 6.23
C LEU A 238 -17.75 5.82 5.83
N VAL A 239 -18.07 5.87 4.53
CA VAL A 239 -19.41 5.55 4.03
C VAL A 239 -19.80 4.11 4.38
N SER A 240 -18.91 3.15 4.18
CA SER A 240 -19.19 1.75 4.53
C SER A 240 -19.36 1.52 6.03
N LEU A 241 -18.59 2.22 6.89
CA LEU A 241 -18.75 2.13 8.33
C LEU A 241 -20.12 2.63 8.78
N VAL A 242 -20.57 3.77 8.23
CA VAL A 242 -21.90 4.32 8.49
C VAL A 242 -22.98 3.33 8.05
N LEU A 243 -22.83 2.71 6.89
CA LEU A 243 -23.78 1.73 6.37
C LEU A 243 -23.87 0.46 7.24
N ILE A 244 -22.74 0.00 7.80
CA ILE A 244 -22.72 -1.14 8.73
C ILE A 244 -23.42 -0.76 10.04
N LEU A 245 -23.16 0.45 10.57
CA LEU A 245 -23.79 0.94 11.81
C LEU A 245 -25.32 1.08 11.64
N THR A 246 -25.77 1.63 10.52
CA THR A 246 -27.21 1.73 10.24
C THR A 246 -27.84 0.35 10.07
N THR A 247 -27.22 -0.56 9.32
CA THR A 247 -27.74 -1.92 9.16
C THR A 247 -27.79 -2.69 10.48
N ALA A 248 -26.78 -2.54 11.35
CA ALA A 248 -26.75 -3.18 12.67
C ALA A 248 -27.83 -2.62 13.62
N THR A 249 -28.07 -1.31 13.60
CA THR A 249 -29.13 -0.67 14.40
C THR A 249 -30.52 -1.02 13.89
N LEU A 250 -30.73 -1.06 12.57
CA LEU A 250 -32.00 -1.50 11.98
C LEU A 250 -32.27 -2.99 12.24
N SER A 251 -31.26 -3.86 12.12
CA SER A 251 -31.40 -5.31 12.37
C SER A 251 -31.70 -5.65 13.83
N SER A 252 -31.16 -4.87 14.78
CA SER A 252 -31.44 -5.03 16.21
C SER A 252 -32.69 -4.27 16.68
N SER A 253 -33.36 -3.54 15.78
CA SER A 253 -34.62 -2.86 16.03
C SER A 253 -35.81 -3.78 15.72
N MET A 254 -36.53 -4.18 16.77
CA MET A 254 -37.81 -4.87 16.62
C MET A 254 -38.95 -3.88 16.36
N LYS A 255 -40.08 -4.34 15.78
CA LYS A 255 -41.29 -3.52 15.57
C LYS A 255 -41.89 -2.97 16.88
N ASP A 256 -41.65 -3.64 18.00
CA ASP A 256 -42.07 -3.19 19.32
C ASP A 256 -40.96 -2.35 19.98
N CYS A 257 -41.14 -1.02 20.05
CA CYS A 257 -40.15 -0.07 20.58
C CYS A 257 -39.73 -0.31 22.04
N LEU A 258 -40.53 -1.04 22.82
CA LEU A 258 -40.23 -1.36 24.23
C LEU A 258 -39.34 -2.60 24.39
N ARG A 259 -39.29 -3.47 23.37
CA ARG A 259 -38.48 -4.70 23.37
C ARG A 259 -37.25 -4.58 22.46
N SER A 260 -37.22 -3.57 21.60
CA SER A 260 -36.06 -3.29 20.75
C SER A 260 -34.82 -2.99 21.61
N LYS A 261 -33.68 -3.53 21.20
CA LYS A 261 -32.38 -3.29 21.86
C LYS A 261 -31.40 -2.70 20.84
N PRO A 262 -31.73 -1.54 20.23
CA PRO A 262 -30.90 -0.95 19.18
C PRO A 262 -29.49 -0.62 19.68
N PHE A 263 -29.36 -0.29 20.97
CA PHE A 263 -28.08 -0.05 21.63
C PHE A 263 -27.19 -1.29 21.68
N LEU A 264 -27.73 -2.50 21.69
CA LEU A 264 -26.93 -3.72 21.72
C LEU A 264 -26.20 -3.93 20.39
N GLY A 265 -26.88 -3.68 19.26
CA GLY A 265 -26.27 -3.72 17.93
C GLY A 265 -25.20 -2.63 17.76
N LEU A 266 -25.50 -1.41 18.22
CA LEU A 266 -24.55 -0.30 18.18
C LEU A 266 -23.29 -0.57 19.02
N LEU A 267 -23.46 -1.00 20.27
CA LEU A 267 -22.35 -1.35 21.15
C LEU A 267 -21.53 -2.52 20.58
N GLY A 268 -22.18 -3.49 19.92
CA GLY A 268 -21.51 -4.57 19.21
C GLY A 268 -20.53 -4.04 18.14
N VAL A 269 -21.00 -3.19 17.22
CA VAL A 269 -20.13 -2.62 16.17
C VAL A 269 -19.03 -1.73 16.77
N LEU A 270 -19.34 -0.93 17.80
CA LEU A 270 -18.35 -0.10 18.49
C LEU A 270 -17.26 -0.94 19.15
N THR A 271 -17.60 -2.07 19.81
CA THR A 271 -16.60 -2.95 20.42
C THR A 271 -15.65 -3.55 19.39
N VAL A 272 -16.14 -3.89 18.19
CA VAL A 272 -15.28 -4.37 17.09
C VAL A 272 -14.34 -3.25 16.61
N CYS A 273 -14.85 -2.02 16.44
CA CYS A 273 -14.02 -0.88 16.06
C CYS A 273 -12.90 -0.61 17.08
N ILE A 274 -13.25 -0.63 18.37
CA ILE A 274 -12.30 -0.45 19.48
C ILE A 274 -11.27 -1.59 19.51
N SER A 275 -11.69 -2.83 19.25
CA SER A 275 -10.78 -3.98 19.16
C SER A 275 -9.77 -3.83 18.04
N ILE A 276 -10.18 -3.32 16.87
CA ILE A 276 -9.29 -3.06 15.73
C ILE A 276 -8.26 -1.98 16.08
N ILE A 277 -8.70 -0.88 16.73
CA ILE A 277 -7.81 0.19 17.19
C ILE A 277 -6.80 -0.35 18.21
N THR A 278 -7.25 -1.20 19.12
CA THR A 278 -6.38 -1.82 20.15
C THR A 278 -5.35 -2.75 19.51
N ALA A 279 -5.77 -3.58 18.57
CA ALA A 279 -4.87 -4.45 17.81
C ALA A 279 -3.85 -3.65 17.00
N ALA A 280 -4.27 -2.55 16.37
CA ALA A 280 -3.36 -1.64 15.67
C ALA A 280 -2.35 -1.00 16.64
N GLY A 281 -2.79 -0.60 17.84
CA GLY A 281 -1.90 -0.07 18.88
C GLY A 281 -0.82 -1.05 19.31
N ILE A 282 -1.18 -2.32 19.52
CA ILE A 282 -0.22 -3.39 19.82
C ILE A 282 0.76 -3.57 18.65
N PHE A 283 0.27 -3.57 17.41
CA PHE A 283 1.10 -3.70 16.21
C PHE A 283 2.14 -2.58 16.09
N PHE A 284 1.75 -1.32 16.37
CA PHE A 284 2.68 -0.18 16.34
C PHE A 284 3.69 -0.20 17.50
N ILE A 285 3.36 -0.80 18.64
CA ILE A 285 4.32 -1.00 19.74
C ILE A 285 5.40 -2.01 19.35
N THR A 286 5.06 -3.02 18.55
CA THR A 286 6.02 -4.01 18.03
C THR A 286 6.84 -3.51 16.83
N ASP A 287 7.01 -2.18 16.69
CA ASP A 287 7.69 -1.51 15.57
C ASP A 287 7.11 -1.85 14.18
N GLY A 288 5.84 -2.28 14.14
CA GLY A 288 5.11 -2.45 12.89
C GLY A 288 4.89 -1.11 12.22
N LYS A 289 5.11 -1.02 10.91
CA LYS A 289 4.88 0.20 10.14
C LYS A 289 3.56 0.13 9.38
N TYR A 290 2.90 1.27 9.22
CA TYR A 290 1.62 1.35 8.53
C TYR A 290 1.79 1.28 7.02
N ASN A 291 1.08 0.35 6.38
CA ASN A 291 0.98 0.22 4.93
C ASN A 291 -0.47 0.52 4.50
N SER A 292 -0.66 1.16 3.34
CA SER A 292 -2.01 1.52 2.85
C SER A 292 -2.87 0.29 2.51
N THR A 293 -2.29 -0.88 2.26
CA THR A 293 -3.06 -2.14 2.11
C THR A 293 -3.71 -2.59 3.42
N LEU A 294 -3.21 -2.16 4.59
CA LEU A 294 -3.84 -2.43 5.89
C LEU A 294 -5.19 -1.72 6.04
N LEU A 295 -5.50 -0.75 5.17
CA LEU A 295 -6.78 -0.04 5.15
C LEU A 295 -7.99 -0.97 4.90
N GLY A 296 -7.75 -2.16 4.31
CA GLY A 296 -8.76 -3.20 4.11
C GLY A 296 -9.04 -4.09 5.35
N ILE A 297 -8.11 -4.16 6.31
CA ILE A 297 -8.20 -5.08 7.46
C ILE A 297 -9.47 -4.88 8.30
N PRO A 298 -9.90 -3.63 8.62
CA PRO A 298 -11.14 -3.42 9.36
C PRO A 298 -12.35 -4.07 8.68
N PHE A 299 -12.41 -4.05 7.34
CA PHE A 299 -13.50 -4.65 6.58
C PHE A 299 -13.49 -6.17 6.63
N PHE A 300 -12.33 -6.79 6.50
CA PHE A 300 -12.20 -8.24 6.65
C PHE A 300 -12.54 -8.71 8.06
N ALA A 301 -12.10 -7.97 9.08
CA ALA A 301 -12.42 -8.26 10.47
C ALA A 301 -13.92 -8.14 10.77
N MET A 302 -14.60 -7.13 10.22
CA MET A 302 -16.05 -6.96 10.34
C MET A 302 -16.85 -7.99 9.53
N GLY A 303 -16.37 -8.39 8.36
CA GLY A 303 -17.06 -9.30 7.43
C GLY A 303 -17.10 -10.78 7.86
N ASN A 304 -16.21 -11.22 8.73
CA ASN A 304 -16.16 -12.61 9.23
C ASN A 304 -17.15 -12.90 10.38
N TYR A 305 -17.83 -11.88 10.92
CA TYR A 305 -18.82 -12.05 11.99
C TYR A 305 -20.14 -12.72 11.57
N PRO A 306 -20.74 -12.46 10.39
CA PRO A 306 -22.00 -13.10 9.98
C PRO A 306 -21.91 -14.61 9.70
N SER A 307 -20.71 -15.20 9.53
CA SER A 307 -20.57 -16.65 9.28
C SER A 307 -20.44 -17.52 10.54
N LEU A 308 -20.43 -16.90 11.72
CA LEU A 308 -20.23 -17.58 13.02
C LEU A 308 -21.51 -17.69 13.86
N TRP A 309 -22.66 -17.26 13.34
CA TRP A 309 -23.98 -17.36 13.98
C TRP A 309 -24.95 -18.18 13.14
#